data_AF-A0AAE5XK49-F1
#
_entry.id   AF-A0AAE5XK49-F1
#
_cell.length_a   1.000
_cell.length_b   1.000
_cell.length_c   1.000
_cell.angle_alpha   90.00
_cell.angle_beta   90.00
_cell.angle_gamma   90.00
#
_symmetry.space_group_name_H-M   'P 1'
#
loop_
_entity.id
_entity.type
_entity.pdbx_description
1 polymer ?
#
loop_
_entity_poly.entity_id
_entity_poly.type
_entity_poly.pdbx_seq_one_letter_code
_entity_poly.pdbx_strand_id
1 'polypeptide(L)'
;MSFFEDAYQELLADGIISGTNIGCSGSEIAAIEHKYSITLPQSYKEFLGRYGRSCEALDDNEFNYQYEHVKGMTELLIKDRQRLLIEEDELADPFPENIFFIMERYGDEFNFIIANNEADSPVYYYNYPLDTFKKVFDSVGDWFKAHAADMNSFKEQGL
;
A
#
# COMPACT_ATOMS: atom_id res chain seq x y z
N MET A 1 -16.80 -12.19 -6.04
CA MET A 1 -15.32 -12.16 -6.07
C MET A 1 -14.90 -10.83 -5.49
N SER A 2 -13.76 -10.76 -4.80
CA SER A 2 -13.25 -9.48 -4.28
C SER A 2 -12.52 -8.73 -5.41
N PHE A 3 -12.44 -7.39 -5.30
CA PHE A 3 -11.74 -6.54 -6.28
C PHE A 3 -10.29 -6.98 -6.53
N PHE A 4 -9.62 -7.45 -5.48
CA PHE A 4 -8.27 -7.96 -5.58
C PHE A 4 -8.19 -9.34 -6.22
N GLU A 5 -9.17 -10.23 -5.97
CA GLU A 5 -9.19 -11.55 -6.61
C GLU A 5 -9.33 -11.43 -8.13
N ASP A 6 -10.20 -10.55 -8.61
CA ASP A 6 -10.38 -10.33 -10.05
C ASP A 6 -9.07 -9.85 -10.68
N ALA A 7 -8.43 -8.85 -10.08
CA ALA A 7 -7.12 -8.34 -10.49
C ALA A 7 -6.03 -9.43 -10.50
N TYR A 8 -6.00 -10.27 -9.47
CA TYR A 8 -5.06 -11.37 -9.35
C TYR A 8 -5.24 -12.40 -10.49
N GLN A 9 -6.49 -12.81 -10.76
CA GLN A 9 -6.76 -13.79 -11.82
C GLN A 9 -6.42 -13.25 -13.20
N GLU A 10 -6.69 -11.97 -13.48
CA GLU A 10 -6.31 -11.31 -14.73
C GLU A 10 -4.78 -11.32 -14.93
N LEU A 11 -4.02 -10.81 -13.95
CA LEU A 11 -2.56 -10.75 -14.05
C LEU A 11 -1.92 -12.14 -14.14
N LEU A 12 -2.52 -13.15 -13.49
CA LEU A 12 -2.07 -14.53 -13.57
C LEU A 12 -2.32 -15.12 -14.96
N ALA A 13 -3.48 -14.85 -15.57
CA ALA A 13 -3.82 -15.29 -16.91
C ALA A 13 -2.92 -14.64 -17.98
N ASP A 14 -2.53 -13.39 -17.77
CA ASP A 14 -1.63 -12.64 -18.65
C ASP A 14 -0.15 -13.01 -18.44
N GLY A 15 0.17 -13.81 -17.42
CA GLY A 15 1.54 -14.23 -17.11
C GLY A 15 2.43 -13.13 -16.53
N ILE A 16 1.83 -12.00 -16.11
CA ILE A 16 2.53 -10.86 -15.50
C ILE A 16 3.03 -11.22 -14.11
N ILE A 17 2.23 -12.00 -13.36
CA ILE A 17 2.59 -12.50 -12.04
C ILE A 17 2.79 -14.02 -12.08
N SER A 18 3.73 -14.51 -11.28
CA SER A 18 3.91 -15.93 -11.01
C SER A 18 3.20 -16.31 -9.71
N GLY A 19 2.85 -17.60 -9.54
CA GLY A 19 2.25 -18.11 -8.31
C GLY A 19 3.21 -18.21 -7.11
N THR A 20 4.49 -17.87 -7.27
CA THR A 20 5.54 -18.00 -6.25
C THR A 20 5.73 -16.68 -5.52
N ASN A 21 4.94 -16.44 -4.47
CA ASN A 21 5.09 -15.26 -3.62
C ASN A 21 4.97 -15.66 -2.15
N ILE A 22 5.46 -14.80 -1.26
CA ILE A 22 5.38 -15.03 0.18
C ILE A 22 4.44 -13.97 0.78
N GLY A 23 3.29 -14.42 1.25
CA GLY A 23 2.33 -13.58 1.94
C GLY A 23 2.54 -13.51 3.46
N CYS A 24 1.88 -12.55 4.08
CA CYS A 24 1.69 -12.46 5.52
C CYS A 24 0.67 -13.50 5.99
N SER A 25 0.92 -14.09 7.15
CA SER A 25 -0.06 -14.88 7.88
C SER A 25 -1.19 -14.00 8.45
N GLY A 26 -2.34 -14.61 8.75
CA GLY A 26 -3.44 -13.91 9.42
C GLY A 26 -3.04 -13.29 10.76
N SER A 27 -2.11 -13.91 11.49
CA SER A 27 -1.57 -13.35 12.74
C SER A 27 -0.71 -12.11 12.52
N GLU A 28 0.03 -12.02 11.42
CA GLU A 28 0.82 -10.82 11.08
C GLU A 28 -0.11 -9.67 10.68
N ILE A 29 -1.13 -9.97 9.87
CA ILE A 29 -2.15 -8.98 9.49
C ILE A 29 -2.87 -8.45 10.73
N ALA A 30 -3.30 -9.35 11.63
CA ALA A 30 -3.94 -8.96 12.89
C ALA A 30 -3.01 -8.14 13.80
N ALA A 31 -1.70 -8.43 13.80
CA ALA A 31 -0.72 -7.65 14.54
C ALA A 31 -0.56 -6.23 13.99
N ILE A 32 -0.65 -6.04 12.67
CA ILE A 32 -0.67 -4.71 12.03
C ILE A 32 -1.91 -3.94 12.48
N GLU A 33 -3.09 -4.53 12.33
CA GLU A 33 -4.38 -3.92 12.72
C GLU A 33 -4.38 -3.50 14.19
N HIS A 34 -3.95 -4.41 15.07
CA HIS A 34 -3.84 -4.13 16.51
C HIS A 34 -2.83 -3.01 16.81
N LYS A 35 -1.65 -3.03 16.17
CA LYS A 35 -0.59 -2.05 16.44
C LYS A 35 -1.01 -0.62 16.13
N TYR A 36 -1.70 -0.42 15.00
CA TYR A 36 -2.11 0.90 14.55
C TYR A 36 -3.55 1.26 14.95
N SER A 37 -4.24 0.36 15.67
CA SER A 37 -5.66 0.54 16.02
C SER A 37 -6.54 0.80 14.79
N ILE A 38 -6.24 0.10 13.69
CA ILE A 38 -6.95 0.20 12.41
C ILE A 38 -7.60 -1.13 12.05
N THR A 39 -8.45 -1.13 11.02
CA THR A 39 -8.93 -2.36 10.39
C THR A 39 -8.75 -2.24 8.89
N LEU A 40 -7.91 -3.12 8.34
CA LEU A 40 -7.51 -3.07 6.95
C LEU A 40 -8.68 -3.53 6.05
N PRO A 41 -8.85 -2.91 4.87
CA PRO A 41 -9.81 -3.36 3.89
C PRO A 41 -9.58 -4.81 3.49
N GLN A 42 -10.67 -5.54 3.20
CA GLN A 42 -10.58 -6.96 2.86
C GLN A 42 -9.67 -7.20 1.63
N SER A 43 -9.78 -6.39 0.59
CA SER A 43 -8.91 -6.43 -0.59
C SER A 43 -7.42 -6.32 -0.25
N TYR A 44 -7.05 -5.43 0.68
CA TYR A 44 -5.66 -5.26 1.07
C TYR A 44 -5.15 -6.38 1.97
N LYS A 45 -6.01 -6.96 2.82
CA LYS A 45 -5.66 -8.16 3.59
C LYS A 45 -5.37 -9.35 2.67
N GLU A 46 -6.13 -9.49 1.58
CA GLU A 46 -5.87 -10.51 0.57
C GLU A 46 -4.55 -10.25 -0.17
N PHE A 47 -4.26 -8.99 -0.50
CA PHE A 47 -2.95 -8.59 -1.03
C PHE A 47 -1.81 -8.99 -0.08
N LEU A 48 -1.88 -8.58 1.20
CA LEU A 48 -0.89 -8.95 2.21
C LEU A 48 -0.76 -10.47 2.34
N GLY A 49 -1.88 -11.19 2.35
CA GLY A 49 -1.93 -12.64 2.45
C GLY A 49 -1.26 -13.39 1.29
N ARG A 50 -1.05 -12.74 0.15
CA ARG A 50 -0.35 -13.31 -1.02
C ARG A 50 1.07 -12.76 -1.20
N TYR A 51 1.26 -11.48 -0.93
CA TYR A 51 2.42 -10.71 -1.38
C TYR A 51 3.13 -9.92 -0.28
N GLY A 52 2.55 -9.86 0.92
CA GLY A 52 2.98 -8.92 1.95
C GLY A 52 4.44 -9.05 2.38
N ARG A 53 5.06 -10.24 2.26
CA ARG A 53 6.48 -10.45 2.59
C ARG A 53 7.41 -10.35 1.38
N SER A 54 6.97 -10.82 0.22
CA SER A 54 7.74 -10.77 -1.02
C SER A 54 6.80 -10.88 -2.21
N CYS A 55 7.02 -9.98 -3.18
CA CYS A 55 6.37 -10.03 -4.48
C CYS A 55 7.41 -9.75 -5.55
N GLU A 56 8.00 -10.78 -6.16
CA GLU A 56 9.00 -10.62 -7.22
C GLU A 56 8.43 -9.88 -8.44
N ALA A 57 7.12 -9.98 -8.67
CA ALA A 57 6.46 -9.27 -9.75
C ALA A 57 6.53 -7.74 -9.58
N LEU A 58 6.58 -7.27 -8.34
CA LEU A 58 6.61 -5.84 -7.99
C LEU A 58 7.99 -5.33 -7.57
N ASP A 59 9.02 -6.19 -7.54
CA ASP A 59 10.34 -5.85 -7.00
C ASP A 59 11.22 -5.22 -8.09
N ASP A 60 11.56 -3.93 -7.95
CA ASP A 60 12.40 -3.19 -8.91
C ASP A 60 13.44 -2.24 -8.26
N ASN A 61 13.67 -2.34 -6.95
CA ASN A 61 14.48 -1.40 -6.15
C ASN A 61 13.96 0.05 -6.09
N GLU A 62 12.92 0.43 -6.84
CA GLU A 62 12.31 1.77 -6.79
C GLU A 62 11.14 1.81 -5.81
N PHE A 63 10.36 0.73 -5.75
CA PHE A 63 9.16 0.62 -4.93
C PHE A 63 9.37 -0.25 -3.70
N ASN A 64 8.98 0.27 -2.54
CA ASN A 64 8.93 -0.48 -1.29
C ASN A 64 7.47 -0.71 -0.87
N TYR A 65 7.01 -1.95 -1.00
CA TYR A 65 5.64 -2.40 -0.64
C TYR A 65 5.64 -3.53 0.40
N GLN A 66 6.83 -4.01 0.79
CA GLN A 66 6.97 -5.06 1.81
C GLN A 66 6.39 -4.58 3.15
N TYR A 67 5.65 -5.44 3.83
CA TYR A 67 4.86 -5.04 5.00
C TYR A 67 5.72 -4.44 6.12
N GLU A 68 6.95 -4.94 6.35
CA GLU A 68 7.85 -4.36 7.37
C GLU A 68 8.29 -2.94 7.02
N HIS A 69 8.46 -2.64 5.73
CA HIS A 69 8.84 -1.32 5.27
C HIS A 69 7.69 -0.31 5.42
N VAL A 70 6.51 -0.64 4.88
CA VAL A 70 5.33 0.25 4.95
C VAL A 70 4.81 0.44 6.38
N LYS A 71 5.03 -0.54 7.25
CA LYS A 71 4.84 -0.45 8.70
C LYS A 71 5.78 0.60 9.33
N GLY A 72 7.07 0.57 8.98
CA GLY A 72 8.03 1.60 9.41
C GLY A 72 7.62 3.01 8.98
N MET A 73 7.13 3.17 7.75
CA MET A 73 6.67 4.46 7.23
C MET A 73 5.41 4.96 7.92
N THR A 74 4.44 4.07 8.18
CA THR A 74 3.23 4.42 8.94
C THR A 74 3.59 4.90 10.34
N GLU A 75 4.61 4.33 10.99
CA GLU A 75 5.10 4.82 12.28
C GLU A 75 5.74 6.20 12.20
N LEU A 76 6.51 6.47 11.14
CA LEU A 76 7.15 7.78 10.96
C LEU A 76 6.11 8.88 10.79
N LEU A 77 5.10 8.66 9.95
CA LEU A 77 4.01 9.61 9.80
C LEU A 77 3.25 9.85 11.11
N ILE A 78 2.90 8.80 11.85
CA ILE A 78 2.19 8.97 13.13
C ILE A 78 3.04 9.78 14.10
N LYS A 79 4.36 9.55 14.14
CA LYS A 79 5.30 10.33 14.98
C LYS A 79 5.40 11.78 14.52
N ASP A 80 5.49 12.03 13.21
CA ASP A 80 5.56 13.38 12.66
C ASP A 80 4.27 14.16 12.94
N ARG A 81 3.09 13.54 12.79
CA ARG A 81 1.81 14.14 13.21
C ARG A 81 1.81 14.49 14.69
N GLN A 82 2.24 13.57 15.55
CA GLN A 82 2.31 13.82 17.00
C GLN A 82 3.25 14.98 17.33
N ARG A 83 4.38 15.11 16.62
CA ARG A 83 5.30 16.23 16.79
C ARG A 83 4.67 17.55 16.36
N LEU A 84 4.03 17.59 15.19
CA LEU A 84 3.39 18.79 14.66
C LEU A 84 2.24 19.28 15.56
N LEU A 85 1.44 18.37 16.11
CA LEU A 85 0.38 18.68 17.07
C LEU A 85 0.89 19.27 18.40
N ILE A 86 2.17 19.04 18.75
CA ILE A 86 2.80 19.58 19.97
C ILE A 86 3.46 20.93 19.70
N GLU A 87 4.01 21.13 18.50
CA GLU A 87 4.80 22.31 18.14
C GLU A 87 3.97 23.45 17.53
N GLU A 88 2.86 23.15 16.85
CA GLU A 88 2.02 24.13 16.16
C GLU A 88 0.53 23.93 16.52
N ASP A 89 -0.01 24.82 17.36
CA ASP A 89 -1.36 24.75 17.97
C ASP A 89 -2.53 24.82 16.94
N GLU A 90 -2.27 24.94 15.63
CA GLU A 90 -3.29 25.26 14.62
C GLU A 90 -3.12 24.61 13.23
N LEU A 91 -2.18 23.68 13.01
CA LEU A 91 -2.13 23.00 11.69
C LEU A 91 -3.23 21.92 11.60
N ALA A 92 -4.15 22.13 10.67
CA ALA A 92 -5.10 21.10 10.27
C ALA A 92 -4.33 19.95 9.61
N ASP A 93 -4.30 18.78 10.27
CA ASP A 93 -3.74 17.56 9.70
C ASP A 93 -4.51 17.20 8.42
N PRO A 94 -3.86 17.21 7.24
CA PRO A 94 -4.54 16.95 5.98
C PRO A 94 -4.95 15.49 5.82
N PHE A 95 -4.49 14.60 6.70
CA PHE A 95 -4.72 13.18 6.56
C PHE A 95 -5.74 12.63 7.57
N PRO A 96 -6.63 11.72 7.14
CA PRO A 96 -7.46 10.94 8.05
C PRO A 96 -6.63 10.21 9.13
N GLU A 97 -7.21 10.01 10.32
CA GLU A 97 -6.53 9.32 11.44
C GLU A 97 -6.20 7.86 11.11
N ASN A 98 -6.92 7.25 10.18
CA ASN A 98 -6.89 5.82 9.88
C ASN A 98 -6.25 5.51 8.51
N ILE A 99 -5.25 6.29 8.09
CA ILE A 99 -4.51 5.94 6.87
C ILE A 99 -3.52 4.80 7.13
N PHE A 100 -3.25 4.02 6.08
CA PHE A 100 -2.22 3.00 6.09
C PHE A 100 -1.43 3.06 4.78
N PHE A 101 -0.10 3.24 4.86
CA PHE A 101 0.73 3.22 3.66
C PHE A 101 0.82 1.80 3.09
N ILE A 102 0.75 1.72 1.77
CA ILE A 102 0.79 0.45 1.04
C ILE A 102 1.99 0.37 0.10
N MET A 103 2.63 1.51 -0.18
CA MET A 103 3.82 1.61 -1.03
C MET A 103 4.54 2.94 -0.77
N GLU A 104 5.85 2.91 -0.88
CA GLU A 104 6.72 4.07 -1.02
C GLU A 104 7.49 3.98 -2.34
N ARG A 105 7.76 5.12 -2.96
CA ARG A 105 8.73 5.29 -4.04
C ARG A 105 9.73 6.38 -3.64
N TYR A 106 11.02 6.08 -3.81
CA TYR A 106 12.16 7.00 -3.59
C TYR A 106 12.21 7.76 -2.23
N GLY A 107 11.54 7.27 -1.18
CA GLY A 107 11.56 7.88 0.15
C GLY A 107 10.62 9.06 0.36
N ASP A 108 9.94 9.55 -0.67
CA ASP A 108 9.19 10.80 -0.61
C ASP A 108 7.84 10.78 -1.35
N GLU A 109 7.56 9.72 -2.10
CA GLU A 109 6.27 9.45 -2.74
C GLU A 109 5.61 8.22 -2.12
N PHE A 110 4.31 8.31 -1.87
CA PHE A 110 3.60 7.28 -1.13
C PHE A 110 2.28 6.93 -1.78
N ASN A 111 1.89 5.66 -1.69
CA ASN A 111 0.49 5.27 -1.83
C ASN A 111 -0.05 4.79 -0.50
N PHE A 112 -1.31 5.11 -0.23
CA PHE A 112 -1.99 4.70 0.99
C PHE A 112 -3.47 4.48 0.77
N ILE A 113 -4.07 3.79 1.74
CA ILE A 113 -5.50 3.49 1.83
C ILE A 113 -6.07 4.06 3.11
N ILE A 114 -7.40 4.13 3.19
CA ILE A 114 -8.12 4.44 4.42
C ILE A 114 -8.59 3.11 5.04
N ALA A 115 -8.09 2.81 6.23
CA ALA A 115 -8.36 1.57 6.96
C ALA A 115 -9.60 1.72 7.85
N ASN A 116 -10.78 1.68 7.23
CA ASN A 116 -12.09 1.88 7.87
C ASN A 116 -12.97 0.60 7.88
N ASN A 117 -12.36 -0.59 7.80
CA ASN A 117 -13.05 -1.89 7.78
C ASN A 117 -14.03 -2.08 6.60
N GLU A 118 -13.79 -1.39 5.48
CA GLU A 118 -14.57 -1.61 4.27
C GLU A 118 -14.09 -2.87 3.51
N ALA A 119 -14.90 -3.33 2.55
CA ALA A 119 -14.52 -4.43 1.68
C ALA A 119 -13.30 -4.09 0.80
N ASP A 120 -13.17 -2.81 0.46
CA ASP A 120 -12.09 -2.27 -0.36
C ASP A 120 -11.83 -0.80 0.02
N SER A 121 -10.77 -0.21 -0.51
CA SER A 121 -10.46 1.21 -0.37
C SER A 121 -9.93 1.77 -1.68
N PRO A 122 -10.29 3.01 -2.05
CA PRO A 122 -9.51 3.77 -3.00
C PRO A 122 -8.06 3.88 -2.55
N VAL A 123 -7.15 4.01 -3.52
CA VAL A 123 -5.74 4.29 -3.25
C VAL A 123 -5.46 5.74 -3.53
N TYR A 124 -4.78 6.37 -2.59
CA TYR A 124 -4.38 7.75 -2.64
C TYR A 124 -2.88 7.85 -2.78
N TYR A 125 -2.44 8.91 -3.46
CA TYR A 125 -1.04 9.27 -3.61
C TYR A 125 -0.74 10.49 -2.75
N TYR A 126 0.42 10.47 -2.10
CA TYR A 126 0.99 11.62 -1.42
C TYR A 126 2.44 11.85 -1.85
N ASN A 127 2.76 13.08 -2.22
CA ASN A 127 4.12 13.54 -2.48
C ASN A 127 4.54 14.48 -1.35
N TYR A 128 5.51 14.06 -0.54
CA TYR A 128 5.95 14.81 0.63
C TYR A 128 6.59 16.16 0.27
N PRO A 129 7.51 16.27 -0.72
CA PRO A 129 8.11 17.55 -1.12
C PRO A 129 7.12 18.60 -1.61
N LEU A 130 6.06 18.15 -2.29
CA LEU A 130 5.06 19.04 -2.91
C LEU A 130 3.82 19.24 -2.02
N ASP A 131 3.70 18.50 -0.92
CA ASP A 131 2.51 18.45 -0.06
C ASP A 131 1.22 18.26 -0.88
N THR A 132 1.26 17.31 -1.83
CA THR A 132 0.11 17.03 -2.70
C THR A 132 -0.49 15.69 -2.38
N PHE A 133 -1.81 15.69 -2.17
CA PHE A 133 -2.62 14.51 -1.90
C PHE A 133 -3.74 14.39 -2.94
N LYS A 134 -3.89 13.20 -3.55
CA LYS A 134 -4.99 12.93 -4.50
C LYS A 134 -5.35 11.45 -4.54
N LYS A 135 -6.61 11.15 -4.86
CA LYS A 135 -7.02 9.79 -5.24
C LYS A 135 -6.39 9.43 -6.59
N VAL A 136 -5.77 8.26 -6.69
CA VAL A 136 -5.11 7.76 -7.91
C VAL A 136 -5.74 6.48 -8.46
N PHE A 137 -6.32 5.64 -7.60
CA PHE A 137 -7.07 4.45 -8.02
C PHE A 137 -8.37 4.31 -7.24
N ASP A 138 -9.38 3.69 -7.85
CA ASP A 138 -10.69 3.47 -7.23
C ASP A 138 -10.70 2.25 -6.29
N SER A 139 -9.74 1.34 -6.43
CA SER A 139 -9.62 0.11 -5.64
C SER A 139 -8.16 -0.30 -5.42
N VAL A 140 -7.93 -1.17 -4.42
CA VAL A 140 -6.63 -1.85 -4.25
C VAL A 140 -6.33 -2.77 -5.44
N GLY A 141 -7.35 -3.35 -6.06
CA GLY A 141 -7.19 -4.17 -7.26
C GLY A 141 -6.69 -3.38 -8.47
N ASP A 142 -7.22 -2.18 -8.70
CA ASP A 142 -6.78 -1.30 -9.80
C ASP A 142 -5.35 -0.80 -9.57
N TRP A 143 -5.02 -0.44 -8.33
CA TRP A 143 -3.65 -0.12 -7.94
C TRP A 143 -2.69 -1.28 -8.24
N PHE A 144 -3.05 -2.51 -7.83
CA PHE A 144 -2.22 -3.69 -8.04
C PHE A 144 -2.00 -3.99 -9.52
N LYS A 145 -3.06 -3.92 -10.34
CA LYS A 145 -2.96 -4.10 -11.81
C LYS A 145 -2.04 -3.08 -12.45
N ALA A 146 -2.22 -1.80 -12.13
CA ALA A 146 -1.41 -0.73 -12.69
C ALA A 146 0.08 -0.93 -12.38
N HIS A 147 0.40 -1.22 -11.12
CA HIS A 147 1.79 -1.43 -10.70
C HIS A 147 2.38 -2.69 -11.35
N ALA A 148 1.66 -3.81 -11.36
CA ALA A 148 2.14 -5.03 -12.00
C ALA A 148 2.40 -4.84 -13.51
N ALA A 149 1.55 -4.07 -14.20
CA ALA A 149 1.73 -3.74 -15.62
C ALA A 149 2.95 -2.83 -15.85
N ASP A 150 3.12 -1.79 -15.04
CA ASP A 150 4.29 -0.89 -15.11
C ASP A 150 5.60 -1.68 -14.91
N MET A 151 5.62 -2.57 -13.92
CA MET A 151 6.78 -3.43 -13.63
C MET A 151 7.10 -4.41 -14.76
N ASN A 152 6.08 -5.01 -15.36
CA ASN A 152 6.27 -5.88 -16.52
C ASN A 152 6.85 -5.10 -17.71
N SER A 153 6.38 -3.88 -17.94
CA SER A 153 6.90 -3.00 -18.99
C SER A 153 8.38 -2.63 -18.76
N PHE A 154 8.80 -2.36 -17.51
CA PHE A 154 10.22 -2.11 -17.21
C PHE A 154 11.09 -3.35 -17.44
N LYS A 155 10.62 -4.53 -17.01
CA LYS A 155 11.30 -5.80 -17.24
C LYS A 155 11.47 -6.12 -18.74
N GLU A 156 10.45 -5.86 -19.55
CA GLU A 156 10.51 -6.04 -21.01
C GLU A 156 11.49 -5.06 -21.68
N GLN A 157 11.71 -3.89 -21.09
CA GLN A 157 12.67 -2.89 -21.56
C GLN A 157 14.11 -3.15 -21.07
N GLY A 158 14.32 -4.15 -20.22
CA GLY A 158 15.63 -4.51 -19.67
C GLY A 158 16.17 -3.49 -18.66
N LEU A 159 15.26 -2.78 -17.99
CA LEU A 159 15.54 -1.86 -16.89
C LEU A 159 15.48 -2.59 -15.54
#